data_AF-A0A3D4N640-F1
#
_entry.id   AF-A0A3D4N640-F1
#
_cell.length_a   1.000
_cell.length_b   1.000
_cell.length_c   1.000
_cell.angle_alpha   90.00
_cell.angle_beta   90.00
_cell.angle_gamma   90.00
#
_symmetry.space_group_name_H-M   'P 1'
#
loop_
_entity.id
_entity.type
_entity.pdbx_description
1 polymer ?
#
loop_
_entity_poly.entity_id
_entity_poly.type
_entity_poly.pdbx_seq_one_letter_code
_entity_poly.pdbx_strand_id
1 'polypeptide(L)'
;MVDSGLIKPLASLGETRTDVFTIPTLVEAGVDYIFPVWRGVFTKAGASEEILAEIDKAFKAAAESPEFVEYAKNNGLPIRYRDHKEFSAFIEKEKKVYAELMGSL
;
A
#
# COMPACT_ATOMS: atom_id res chain seq x y z
N MET A 1 8.55 -20.76 2.06
CA MET A 1 9.93 -20.28 1.79
C MET A 1 10.57 -19.64 3.02
N VAL A 2 9.88 -18.70 3.68
CA VAL A 2 10.34 -18.16 4.97
C VAL A 2 10.27 -19.25 6.06
N ASP A 3 9.12 -19.89 6.24
CA ASP A 3 8.95 -20.95 7.26
C ASP A 3 9.84 -22.18 7.00
N SER A 4 10.18 -22.42 5.73
CA SER A 4 11.07 -23.50 5.33
C SER A 4 12.56 -23.16 5.48
N GLY A 5 12.89 -21.96 5.99
CA GLY A 5 14.26 -21.50 6.22
C GLY A 5 15.05 -21.14 4.96
N LEU A 6 14.43 -21.16 3.77
CA LEU A 6 15.09 -20.83 2.51
C LEU A 6 15.27 -19.33 2.31
N ILE A 7 14.44 -18.53 2.98
CA ILE A 7 14.49 -17.06 2.95
C ILE A 7 14.47 -16.55 4.38
N LYS A 8 15.39 -15.64 4.70
CA LYS A 8 15.41 -14.92 5.98
C LYS A 8 15.03 -13.45 5.73
N PRO A 9 13.80 -13.02 6.07
CA PRO A 9 13.45 -11.60 6.00
C PRO A 9 14.26 -10.82 7.05
N LEU A 10 14.71 -9.62 6.69
CA LEU A 10 15.58 -8.79 7.55
C LEU A 10 14.83 -7.59 8.13
N ALA A 11 14.04 -6.89 7.31
CA ALA A 11 13.24 -5.75 7.72
C ALA A 11 12.04 -5.58 6.78
N SER A 12 10.98 -4.95 7.30
CA SER A 12 9.84 -4.47 6.52
C SER A 12 10.08 -3.03 6.03
N LEU A 13 9.61 -2.72 4.81
CA LEU A 13 9.63 -1.36 4.24
C LEU A 13 8.40 -0.52 4.66
N GLY A 14 7.47 -1.11 5.44
CA GLY A 14 6.28 -0.42 5.92
C GLY A 14 6.55 0.50 7.10
N GLU A 15 5.63 1.44 7.34
CA GLU A 15 5.65 2.35 8.50
C GLU A 15 5.59 1.62 9.83
N THR A 16 4.85 0.51 9.88
CA THR A 16 4.63 -0.31 11.07
C THR A 16 5.03 -1.75 10.80
N ARG A 17 5.28 -2.52 11.87
CA ARG A 17 5.55 -3.95 11.76
C ARG A 17 4.38 -4.68 11.11
N THR A 18 4.70 -5.75 10.39
CA THR A 18 3.71 -6.68 9.85
C THR A 18 3.38 -7.74 10.91
N ASP A 19 2.14 -8.22 10.92
CA ASP A 19 1.71 -9.29 11.81
C ASP A 19 2.13 -10.69 11.31
N VAL A 20 2.65 -10.79 10.08
CA VAL A 20 3.00 -12.08 9.44
C VAL A 20 4.40 -12.56 9.81
N PHE A 21 5.33 -11.65 10.08
CA PHE A 21 6.72 -11.98 10.38
C PHE A 21 7.23 -11.18 11.58
N THR A 22 8.00 -11.83 12.47
CA THR A 22 8.67 -11.16 13.59
C THR A 22 9.97 -10.49 13.12
N ILE A 23 9.84 -9.40 12.37
CA ILE A 23 10.96 -8.58 11.86
C ILE A 23 10.75 -7.09 12.19
N PRO A 24 11.83 -6.29 12.32
CA PRO A 24 11.71 -4.85 12.48
C PRO A 24 11.26 -4.16 11.19
N THR A 25 10.82 -2.90 11.28
CA THR A 25 10.80 -1.99 10.12
C THR A 25 12.22 -1.49 9.80
N LEU A 26 12.45 -0.90 8.63
CA LEU A 26 13.73 -0.23 8.33
C LEU A 26 14.05 0.87 9.35
N VAL A 27 13.03 1.66 9.74
CA VAL A 27 13.18 2.75 10.72
C VAL A 27 13.64 2.21 12.07
N GLU A 28 13.06 1.11 12.55
CA GLU A 28 13.49 0.45 13.79
C GLU A 28 14.89 -0.18 13.67
N ALA A 29 15.30 -0.55 12.46
CA ALA A 29 16.64 -1.04 12.16
C ALA A 29 17.67 0.09 11.95
N GLY A 30 17.29 1.36 12.15
CA GLY A 30 18.18 2.52 12.05
C GLY A 30 18.30 3.12 10.65
N VAL A 31 17.46 2.72 9.70
CA VAL A 31 17.38 3.30 8.35
C VAL A 31 16.08 4.09 8.24
N ASP A 32 16.18 5.42 8.23
CA ASP A 32 15.02 6.33 8.13
C ASP A 32 14.45 6.36 6.71
N TYR A 33 13.79 5.26 6.33
CA TYR A 33 13.20 5.10 5.01
C TYR A 33 11.95 4.23 5.05
N ILE A 34 10.90 4.69 4.36
CA ILE A 34 9.59 4.05 4.28
C ILE A 34 9.23 3.93 2.80
N PHE A 35 8.92 2.71 2.36
CA PHE A 35 8.60 2.43 0.96
C PHE A 35 7.56 1.30 0.83
N PRO A 36 6.32 1.53 1.27
CA PRO A 36 5.27 0.53 1.24
C PRO A 36 4.75 0.34 -0.18
N VAL A 37 4.33 -0.89 -0.48
CA VAL A 37 3.64 -1.19 -1.74
C VAL A 37 2.16 -0.84 -1.61
N TRP A 38 1.67 0.02 -2.50
CA TRP A 38 0.26 0.40 -2.61
C TRP A 38 -0.38 -0.16 -3.88
N ARG A 39 -1.70 -0.17 -3.92
CA ARG A 39 -2.52 -0.58 -5.07
C ARG A 39 -3.63 0.43 -5.27
N GLY A 40 -4.04 0.65 -6.51
CA GLY A 40 -5.16 1.51 -6.85
C GLY A 40 -5.62 1.32 -8.29
N VAL A 41 -6.70 2.00 -8.64
CA VAL A 41 -7.34 1.92 -9.96
C VAL A 41 -7.41 3.31 -10.56
N PHE A 42 -7.19 3.39 -11.86
CA PHE A 42 -7.24 4.62 -12.63
C PHE A 42 -8.32 4.52 -13.69
N THR A 43 -8.98 5.65 -13.95
CA THR A 43 -9.91 5.82 -15.06
C THR A 43 -9.25 6.62 -16.18
N LYS A 44 -9.95 6.78 -17.30
CA LYS A 44 -9.53 7.74 -18.33
C LYS A 44 -9.54 9.16 -17.75
N ALA A 45 -8.64 10.01 -18.23
CA ALA A 45 -8.66 11.43 -17.90
C ALA A 45 -10.03 12.05 -18.27
N GLY A 46 -10.55 12.91 -17.40
CA GLY A 46 -11.85 13.56 -17.58
C GLY A 46 -13.06 12.66 -17.31
N ALA A 47 -12.92 11.57 -16.56
CA ALA A 47 -14.08 10.86 -16.00
C ALA A 47 -14.96 11.81 -15.18
N SER A 48 -16.28 11.61 -15.22
CA SER A 48 -17.22 12.42 -14.43
C SER A 48 -17.14 12.07 -12.95
N GLU A 49 -17.49 13.03 -12.09
CA GLU A 49 -17.60 12.82 -10.63
C GLU A 49 -18.53 11.66 -10.28
N GLU A 50 -19.61 11.46 -11.04
CA GLU A 50 -20.52 10.33 -10.85
C GLU A 50 -19.82 8.98 -11.03
N ILE A 51 -19.00 8.83 -12.07
CA ILE A 51 -18.25 7.59 -12.32
C ILE A 51 -17.21 7.37 -11.21
N LEU A 52 -16.52 8.43 -10.80
CA LEU A 52 -15.51 8.36 -9.74
C LEU A 52 -16.15 7.96 -8.40
N ALA A 53 -17.30 8.55 -8.06
CA ALA A 53 -18.03 8.24 -6.83
C ALA A 53 -18.55 6.79 -6.81
N GLU A 54 -19.00 6.25 -7.95
CA GLU A 54 -19.45 4.86 -8.03
C GLU A 54 -18.27 3.88 -7.85
N ILE A 55 -17.10 4.21 -8.42
CA ILE A 55 -15.88 3.42 -8.21
C ILE A 55 -15.45 3.46 -6.75
N ASP A 56 -15.42 4.64 -6.13
CA ASP A 56 -15.10 4.79 -4.71
C ASP A 56 -16.00 3.92 -3.84
N LYS A 57 -17.32 3.98 -4.08
CA LYS A 57 -18.30 3.19 -3.36
C LYS A 57 -18.04 1.69 -3.51
N ALA A 58 -17.78 1.21 -4.73
CA ALA A 58 -17.50 -0.19 -5.00
C ALA A 58 -16.20 -0.66 -4.30
N PHE A 59 -15.12 0.12 -4.39
CA PHE A 59 -13.84 -0.24 -3.79
C PHE A 59 -13.84 -0.12 -2.27
N LYS A 60 -14.58 0.84 -1.71
CA LYS A 60 -14.79 0.92 -0.27
C LYS A 60 -15.53 -0.31 0.24
N ALA A 61 -16.64 -0.69 -0.40
CA ALA A 61 -17.40 -1.87 -0.03
C ALA A 61 -16.55 -3.15 -0.14
N ALA A 62 -15.71 -3.27 -1.17
CA ALA A 62 -14.77 -4.39 -1.30
C ALA A 62 -13.69 -4.38 -0.22
N ALA A 63 -13.12 -3.21 0.11
CA ALA A 63 -12.10 -3.08 1.15
C ALA A 63 -12.63 -3.38 2.56
N GLU A 64 -13.92 -3.15 2.79
CA GLU A 64 -14.61 -3.40 4.06
C GLU A 64 -15.29 -4.79 4.10
N SER A 65 -15.24 -5.56 3.01
CA SER A 65 -15.86 -6.89 2.95
C SER A 65 -15.17 -7.86 3.92
N PRO A 66 -15.92 -8.72 4.64
CA PRO A 66 -15.33 -9.69 5.56
C PRO A 66 -14.30 -10.60 4.88
N GLU A 67 -14.58 -11.04 3.66
CA GLU A 67 -13.71 -11.92 2.87
C GLU A 67 -12.38 -11.23 2.54
N PHE A 68 -12.43 -9.94 2.16
CA PHE A 68 -11.22 -9.19 1.86
C PHE A 68 -10.44 -8.83 3.12
N VAL A 69 -11.12 -8.48 4.21
CA VAL A 69 -10.49 -8.20 5.51
C VAL A 69 -9.76 -9.44 6.03
N GLU A 70 -10.38 -10.62 5.96
CA GLU A 70 -9.74 -11.87 6.34
C GLU A 70 -8.55 -12.21 5.44
N TYR A 71 -8.73 -12.07 4.12
CA TYR A 71 -7.64 -12.26 3.17
C TYR A 71 -6.46 -11.33 3.46
N ALA A 72 -6.72 -10.04 3.68
CA ALA A 72 -5.70 -9.04 3.93
C ALA A 72 -4.94 -9.33 5.23
N LYS A 73 -5.66 -9.70 6.30
CA LYS A 73 -5.06 -10.11 7.57
C LYS A 73 -4.14 -11.31 7.40
N ASN A 74 -4.59 -12.36 6.72
CA ASN A 74 -3.81 -13.59 6.52
C ASN A 74 -2.56 -13.38 5.65
N ASN A 75 -2.53 -12.31 4.85
CA ASN A 75 -1.41 -11.97 3.97
C ASN A 75 -0.59 -10.76 4.46
N GLY A 76 -0.88 -10.23 5.65
CA GLY A 76 -0.15 -9.08 6.21
C GLY A 76 -0.29 -7.81 5.39
N LEU A 77 -1.44 -7.64 4.73
CA LEU A 77 -1.77 -6.48 3.91
C LEU A 77 -2.55 -5.48 4.77
N PRO A 78 -1.94 -4.38 5.24
CA PRO A 78 -2.68 -3.35 5.94
C PRO A 78 -3.68 -2.69 4.99
N ILE A 79 -4.96 -2.69 5.35
CA ILE A 79 -6.00 -2.03 4.58
C ILE A 79 -5.99 -0.54 4.89
N ARG A 80 -5.71 0.28 3.88
CA ARG A 80 -5.81 1.74 3.93
C ARG A 80 -6.52 2.22 2.68
N TYR A 81 -7.85 2.29 2.75
CA TYR A 81 -8.68 2.82 1.66
C TYR A 81 -8.45 4.33 1.49
N ARG A 82 -8.45 4.79 0.25
CA ARG A 82 -8.44 6.20 -0.14
C ARG A 82 -9.44 6.39 -1.26
N ASP A 83 -10.28 7.40 -1.17
CA ASP A 83 -11.17 7.78 -2.27
C ASP A 83 -10.38 8.40 -3.43
N HIS A 84 -11.06 8.69 -4.55
CA HIS A 84 -10.39 9.24 -5.73
C HIS A 84 -9.64 10.56 -5.46
N LYS A 85 -10.08 11.39 -4.52
CA LYS A 85 -9.43 12.68 -4.18
C LYS A 85 -8.17 12.45 -3.36
N GLU A 86 -8.30 11.66 -2.31
CA GLU A 86 -7.18 11.27 -1.45
C GLU A 86 -6.13 10.48 -2.22
N PHE A 87 -6.57 9.57 -3.10
CA PHE A 87 -5.69 8.78 -3.94
C PHE A 87 -4.97 9.64 -4.98
N SER A 88 -5.66 10.59 -5.62
CA SER A 88 -5.00 11.53 -6.54
C SER A 88 -3.92 12.35 -5.84
N ALA A 89 -4.21 12.88 -4.65
CA ALA A 89 -3.21 13.61 -3.86
C ALA A 89 -2.04 12.72 -3.41
N PHE A 90 -2.32 11.46 -3.09
CA PHE A 90 -1.29 10.47 -2.77
C PHE A 90 -0.37 10.19 -3.97
N ILE A 91 -0.92 9.99 -5.17
CA ILE A 91 -0.13 9.76 -6.38
C ILE A 91 0.81 10.93 -6.70
N GLU A 92 0.37 12.18 -6.50
CA GLU A 92 1.25 13.34 -6.68
C GLU A 92 2.42 13.38 -5.69
N LYS A 93 2.26 12.81 -4.48
CA LYS A 93 3.37 12.64 -3.54
C LYS A 93 4.30 11.50 -3.98
N GLU A 94 3.73 10.36 -4.34
CA GLU A 94 4.49 9.20 -4.80
C GLU A 94 5.34 9.54 -6.03
N LYS A 95 4.78 10.25 -7.01
CA LYS A 95 5.53 10.70 -8.19
C LYS A 95 6.82 11.43 -7.84
N LYS A 96 6.82 12.24 -6.78
CA LYS A 96 8.02 12.96 -6.31
C LYS A 96 9.04 12.00 -5.71
N VAL A 97 8.58 11.11 -4.83
CA VAL A 97 9.43 10.07 -4.22
C VAL A 97 10.11 9.22 -5.31
N TYR A 98 9.34 8.75 -6.29
CA TYR A 98 9.89 7.96 -7.39
C TYR A 98 10.83 8.78 -8.31
N ALA A 99 10.53 10.05 -8.57
CA ALA A 99 11.40 10.91 -9.37
C ALA A 99 12.76 11.16 -8.69
N GLU A 100 12.76 11.40 -7.37
CA GLU A 100 13.99 11.55 -6.58
C GLU A 100 14.83 10.27 -6.58
N LEU A 101 14.19 9.10 -6.43
CA LEU A 101 14.87 7.81 -6.50
C LEU A 101 15.47 7.53 -7.88
N MET A 102 14.73 7.80 -8.95
CA MET A 102 15.23 7.58 -10.31
C MET A 102 16.32 8.58 -10.70
N GLY A 103 16.26 9.81 -10.19
CA GLY A 103 17.25 10.85 -10.47
C GLY A 103 18.52 10.76 -9.61
N SER A 104 18.54 9.89 -8.60
CA SER A 104 19.71 9.64 -7.73
C SER A 104 20.52 8.41 -8.13
N LEU A 105 20.13 7.74 -9.22
CA LEU A 105 20.88 6.68 -9.92
C LEU A 105 21.70 7.27 -11.08
#